data_AF-A0A0B3VVH8-F1
#
_entry.id   AF-A0A0B3VVH8-F1
#
_cell.length_a   1.000
_cell.length_b   1.000
_cell.length_c   1.000
_cell.angle_alpha   90.00
_cell.angle_beta   90.00
_cell.angle_gamma   90.00
#
_symmetry.space_group_name_H-M   'P 1'
#
loop_
_entity.id
_entity.type
_entity.pdbx_description
1 polymer ?
#
loop_
_entity_poly.entity_id
_entity_poly.type
_entity_poly.pdbx_seq_one_letter_code
_entity_poly.pdbx_strand_id
1 'polypeptide(L)'
;MQDNIISLVDENGVESEFEVILTLEADNKEYAILMPVDDEESDEALVFRIDQDEEGEMLVPLEDDKEYEIVVDVYNTLMDEEGLNDDEF
;
A
#
# COMPACT_ATOMS: atom_id res chain seq x y z
N MET A 1 14.81 -14.07 -0.55
CA MET A 1 13.67 -14.18 0.38
C MET A 1 12.74 -13.06 -0.05
N GLN A 2 11.82 -13.34 -0.97
CA GLN A 2 10.78 -12.40 -1.38
C GLN A 2 9.59 -12.64 -0.45
N ASP A 3 9.77 -12.38 0.85
CA ASP A 3 8.77 -12.73 1.88
C ASP A 3 7.59 -11.74 1.93
N ASN A 4 7.58 -10.74 1.05
CA ASN A 4 6.58 -9.67 1.02
C ASN A 4 5.68 -9.69 -0.22
N ILE A 5 5.75 -10.73 -1.07
CA ILE A 5 4.83 -10.85 -2.21
C ILE A 5 3.50 -11.46 -1.75
N ILE A 6 2.41 -10.78 -2.05
CA ILE A 6 1.03 -11.22 -1.83
C ILE A 6 0.33 -11.42 -3.17
N SER A 7 -0.61 -12.36 -3.23
CA SER A 7 -1.48 -12.57 -4.37
C SER A 7 -2.86 -12.00 -4.07
N LEU A 8 -3.32 -11.07 -4.89
CA LEU A 8 -4.67 -10.51 -4.80
C LEU A 8 -5.52 -11.04 -5.94
N VAL A 9 -6.75 -11.41 -5.62
CA VAL A 9 -7.74 -11.85 -6.59
C VAL A 9 -8.76 -10.75 -6.75
N ASP A 10 -8.94 -10.26 -7.97
CA ASP A 10 -9.94 -9.24 -8.28
C ASP A 10 -11.35 -9.82 -8.41
N GLU A 11 -12.34 -8.95 -8.65
CA GLU A 11 -13.75 -9.34 -8.85
C GLU A 11 -13.99 -10.23 -10.09
N ASN A 12 -13.05 -10.27 -11.03
CA ASN A 12 -13.10 -11.09 -12.23
C ASN A 12 -12.45 -12.46 -12.03
N GLY A 13 -11.86 -12.72 -10.86
CA GLY A 13 -11.09 -13.92 -10.58
C GLY A 13 -9.68 -13.91 -11.19
N VAL A 14 -9.16 -12.72 -11.53
CA VAL A 14 -7.79 -12.54 -12.00
C VAL A 14 -6.88 -12.43 -10.79
N GLU A 15 -5.91 -13.33 -10.69
CA GLU A 15 -4.86 -13.26 -9.68
C GLU A 15 -3.76 -12.32 -10.16
N SER A 16 -3.31 -11.43 -9.29
CA SER A 16 -2.20 -10.51 -9.54
C SER A 16 -1.25 -10.51 -8.34
N GLU A 17 0.05 -10.53 -8.60
CA GLU A 17 1.08 -10.56 -7.58
C GLU A 17 1.58 -9.14 -7.29
N PHE A 18 1.65 -8.81 -6.01
CA PHE A 18 2.08 -7.51 -5.52
C PHE A 18 3.14 -7.68 -4.44
N GLU A 19 4.17 -6.84 -4.46
CA GLU A 19 5.12 -6.73 -3.36
C GLU A 19 4.65 -5.67 -2.37
N VAL A 20 4.55 -6.05 -1.10
CA VAL A 20 4.27 -5.12 0.00
C VAL A 20 5.53 -4.33 0.30
N ILE A 21 5.49 -3.03 0.00
CA ILE A 21 6.59 -2.10 0.21
C ILE A 21 6.59 -1.59 1.65
N LEU A 22 5.42 -1.17 2.13
CA LEU A 22 5.24 -0.59 3.45
C LEU A 22 3.81 -0.75 3.93
N THR A 23 3.62 -0.94 5.24
CA THR A 23 2.33 -0.78 5.91
C THR A 23 2.38 0.38 6.90
N LEU A 24 1.30 1.14 6.98
CA LEU A 24 1.20 2.31 7.86
C LEU A 24 -0.21 2.41 8.45
N GLU A 25 -0.31 2.99 9.65
CA GLU A 25 -1.58 3.24 10.33
C GLU A 25 -1.91 4.73 10.23
N ALA A 26 -3.11 5.05 9.76
CA ALA A 26 -3.61 6.42 9.69
C ALA A 26 -5.12 6.46 10.00
N ASP A 27 -5.58 7.48 10.74
CA ASP A 27 -7.00 7.62 11.12
C ASP A 27 -7.62 6.36 11.76
N ASN A 28 -6.85 5.60 12.54
CA ASN A 28 -7.24 4.30 13.14
C ASN A 28 -7.58 3.21 12.09
N LYS A 29 -7.03 3.31 10.89
CA LYS A 29 -7.10 2.32 9.83
C LYS A 29 -5.69 1.95 9.39
N GLU A 30 -5.52 0.73 8.94
CA GLU A 30 -4.25 0.26 8.39
C GLU A 30 -4.26 0.34 6.86
N TYR A 31 -3.12 0.69 6.28
CA TYR A 31 -2.92 0.84 4.85
C TYR A 31 -1.66 0.11 4.43
N ALA A 32 -1.69 -0.45 3.22
CA ALA A 32 -0.57 -1.11 2.57
C ALA A 32 -0.24 -0.41 1.25
N ILE A 33 1.04 -0.10 1.07
CA ILE A 33 1.61 0.37 -0.19
C ILE A 33 2.17 -0.85 -0.92
N LEU A 34 1.66 -1.10 -2.11
CA LEU A 34 1.91 -2.28 -2.92
C LEU A 34 2.52 -1.89 -4.27
N MET A 35 3.45 -2.69 -4.76
CA MET A 35 4.01 -2.55 -6.11
C MET A 35 3.65 -3.79 -6.94
N PRO A 36 3.07 -3.64 -8.14
CA PRO A 36 2.79 -4.78 -9.01
C PRO A 36 4.10 -5.47 -9.43
N VAL A 37 4.18 -6.79 -9.26
CA VAL A 37 5.40 -7.56 -9.60
C VAL A 37 5.48 -7.84 -11.10
N ASP A 38 4.32 -7.99 -11.76
CA ASP A 38 4.24 -8.36 -13.18
C ASP A 38 4.42 -7.16 -14.13
N ASP A 39 4.50 -5.94 -13.58
CA ASP A 39 4.66 -4.70 -14.35
C ASP A 39 5.97 -3.99 -13.98
N GLU A 40 7.09 -4.53 -14.47
CA GLU A 40 8.43 -3.96 -14.25
C GLU A 40 8.62 -2.56 -14.87
N GLU A 41 7.71 -2.09 -15.73
CA GLU A 41 7.72 -0.71 -16.27
C GLU A 41 6.86 0.26 -15.43
N SER A 42 6.08 -0.24 -14.49
CA SER A 42 5.24 0.58 -13.62
C SER A 42 6.00 0.97 -12.35
N ASP A 43 6.51 2.20 -12.33
CA ASP A 43 7.03 2.85 -11.12
C ASP A 43 5.90 3.33 -10.18
N GLU A 44 4.63 3.02 -10.50
CA GLU A 44 3.47 3.48 -9.75
C GLU A 44 3.07 2.48 -8.66
N ALA A 45 3.36 2.83 -7.41
CA ALA A 45 2.86 2.10 -6.26
C ALA A 45 1.37 2.37 -6.03
N LEU A 46 0.64 1.33 -5.65
CA LEU A 46 -0.78 1.38 -5.32
C LEU A 46 -0.97 1.38 -3.80
N VAL A 47 -1.99 2.10 -3.33
CA VAL A 47 -2.33 2.15 -1.90
C VAL A 47 -3.68 1.50 -1.68
N PHE A 48 -3.74 0.58 -0.72
CA PHE A 48 -4.96 -0.10 -0.29
C PHE A 48 -5.14 0.03 1.22
N ARG A 49 -6.40 0.11 1.66
CA ARG A 49 -6.77 -0.04 3.07
C ARG A 49 -6.85 -1.52 3.43
N ILE A 50 -6.26 -1.90 4.55
CA ILE A 50 -6.44 -3.21 5.15
C ILE A 50 -7.74 -3.17 5.96
N ASP A 51 -8.66 -4.06 5.61
CA ASP A 51 -9.94 -4.26 6.31
C ASP A 51 -10.06 -5.72 6.74
N GLN A 52 -11.02 -6.01 7.61
CA GLN A 52 -11.23 -7.36 8.13
C GLN A 52 -12.67 -7.80 7.89
N ASP A 53 -12.85 -8.93 7.21
CA ASP A 53 -14.14 -9.53 6.93
C ASP A 53 -14.31 -10.91 7.60
N GLU A 54 -15.37 -11.63 7.24
CA GLU A 54 -15.65 -12.97 7.79
C GLU A 54 -14.67 -14.05 7.32
N GLU A 55 -13.92 -13.79 6.25
CA GLU A 55 -12.99 -14.72 5.60
C GLU A 55 -11.52 -14.42 5.96
N GLY A 56 -11.20 -13.20 6.41
CA GLY A 56 -9.88 -12.81 6.88
C GLY A 56 -9.58 -11.32 6.69
N GLU A 57 -8.33 -11.02 6.39
CA GLU A 57 -7.90 -9.68 5.99
C GLU A 57 -8.20 -9.47 4.50
N MET A 58 -8.79 -8.33 4.16
CA MET A 58 -9.08 -7.93 2.79
C MET A 58 -8.45 -6.58 2.48
N LEU A 59 -7.98 -6.39 1.25
CA LEU A 59 -7.45 -5.10 0.79
C LEU A 59 -8.52 -4.36 -0.03
N VAL A 60 -8.84 -3.14 0.40
CA VAL A 60 -9.88 -2.31 -0.19
C VAL A 60 -9.23 -1.09 -0.84
N PRO A 61 -9.53 -0.78 -2.12
CA PRO A 61 -9.02 0.43 -2.75
C PRO A 61 -9.52 1.68 -2.04
N LEU A 62 -8.74 2.76 -2.08
CA LEU A 62 -9.16 4.03 -1.49
C LEU A 62 -10.36 4.59 -2.27
N GLU A 63 -11.41 5.00 -1.55
CA GLU A 63 -12.66 5.50 -2.16
C GLU A 63 -12.67 7.04 -2.32
N ASP A 64 -11.79 7.76 -1.63
CA ASP A 64 -11.75 9.24 -1.61
C ASP A 64 -10.31 9.78 -1.63
N ASP A 65 -10.12 10.92 -2.31
CA ASP A 65 -8.83 11.61 -2.43
C ASP A 65 -8.29 12.03 -1.05
N LYS A 66 -9.18 12.31 -0.10
CA LYS A 66 -8.78 12.64 1.28
C LYS A 66 -8.09 11.48 1.99
N GLU A 67 -8.55 10.25 1.74
CA GLU A 67 -7.94 9.06 2.34
C GLU A 67 -6.52 8.88 1.80
N TYR A 68 -6.35 9.15 0.50
CA TYR A 68 -5.04 9.17 -0.13
C TYR A 68 -4.12 10.26 0.46
N GLU A 69 -4.61 11.50 0.60
CA GLU A 69 -3.83 12.60 1.20
C GLU A 69 -3.35 12.26 2.62
N ILE A 70 -4.20 11.66 3.45
CA ILE A 70 -3.83 11.24 4.81
C ILE A 70 -2.71 10.19 4.78
N VAL A 71 -2.80 9.21 3.89
CA VAL A 71 -1.76 8.17 3.76
C VAL A 71 -0.43 8.77 3.32
N VAL A 72 -0.46 9.67 2.33
CA VAL A 72 0.73 10.37 1.85
C VAL A 72 1.36 11.25 2.94
N ASP A 73 0.55 11.95 3.72
CA ASP A 73 1.03 12.77 4.84
C ASP A 73 1.73 11.92 5.91
N VAL A 74 1.13 10.78 6.28
CA VAL A 74 1.75 9.84 7.23
C VAL A 74 3.01 9.24 6.64
N TYR A 75 3.00 8.84 5.37
CA TYR A 75 4.19 8.33 4.68
C TYR A 75 5.33 9.34 4.70
N ASN A 76 5.08 10.59 4.30
CA ASN A 76 6.09 11.66 4.31
C ASN A 76 6.62 11.92 5.73
N THR A 77 5.73 11.93 6.73
CA THR A 77 6.12 12.09 8.13
C THR A 77 7.04 10.96 8.59
N LEU A 78 6.73 9.70 8.24
CA LEU A 78 7.57 8.55 8.56
C LEU A 78 8.94 8.63 7.88
N MET A 79 8.99 9.05 6.60
CA MET A 79 10.25 9.24 5.88
C MET A 79 11.08 10.38 6.47
N ASP A 80 10.44 11.48 6.88
CA ASP A 80 11.08 12.60 7.56
C ASP A 80 11.64 12.20 8.93
N GLU A 81 10.87 11.46 9.74
CA GLU A 81 11.28 11.02 11.07
C GLU A 81 12.46 10.05 11.02
N GLU A 82 12.48 9.12 10.06
CA GLU A 82 13.60 8.19 9.85
C GLU A 82 14.78 8.86 9.13
N GLY A 83 14.67 10.14 8.73
CA GLY A 83 15.69 10.87 7.99
C GLY A 83 15.99 10.25 6.62
N LEU A 84 15.03 9.53 6.06
CA LEU A 84 15.10 8.86 4.75
C LEU A 84 14.54 9.73 3.63
N ASN A 85 13.94 10.87 3.95
CA ASN A 85 13.60 11.88 2.96
C ASN A 85 14.90 12.49 2.43
N ASP A 86 15.38 11.99 1.29
CA ASP A 86 16.64 12.37 0.63
C ASP A 86 16.51 13.75 -0.07
N ASP A 87 15.92 14.72 0.65
CA ASP A 87 15.69 16.11 0.24
C ASP A 87 16.68 17.08 0.94
N GLU A 88 17.89 16.60 1.25
CA GLU A 88 19.06 17.48 1.38
C GLU A 88 19.87 17.41 0.07
N PHE A 89 19.53 18.25 -0.92
CA PHE A 89 20.47 19.16 -1.63
C PHE A 89 19.80 20.01 -2.74
#